data_AF-A0A2H5UWU3-F1
#
_entry.id   AF-A0A2H5UWU3-F1
#
_cell.length_a   1.000
_cell.length_b   1.000
_cell.length_c   1.000
_cell.angle_alpha   90.00
_cell.angle_beta   90.00
_cell.angle_gamma   90.00
#
_symmetry.space_group_name_H-M   'P 1'
#
loop_
_entity.id
_entity.type
_entity.pdbx_description
1 polymer ?
#
loop_
_entity_poly.entity_id
_entity_poly.type
_entity_poly.pdbx_seq_one_letter_code
_entity_poly.pdbx_strand_id
1 'polypeptide(L)'
;MARFYADIHRMANRSRKKKTEENYHIYTVDGVEFSKAEKIADIPAKVGDELYVDVIPIELADEFIELLRRGVRVFYLRRLTMLKKIYERLQMKSKTSRNDLRALMAIESRWFKEVSEDFLVMRRLISAYRALLKTSQRLKNMSKALNQSDRDYLRNTIGQADVDADRLAERISEEARIRYPQYDRIAESLGISGENHVRAREALAELMTYVDFNKGVRDIKNFLGLFKGRPKIYSGIARRALERLTIVLIGDTRISAKQMLLTVQRIRRIYREETAGERLESIPA
;
A
#
# COMPACT_ATOMS: atom_id res chain seq x y z
N MET A 1 -22.89 -5.11 -16.05
CA MET A 1 -21.54 -5.10 -15.44
C MET A 1 -20.52 -5.06 -16.57
N ALA A 2 -19.93 -3.90 -16.81
CA ALA A 2 -18.87 -3.71 -17.80
C ALA A 2 -17.49 -3.87 -17.15
N ARG A 3 -16.49 -4.21 -17.98
CA ARG A 3 -15.08 -4.28 -17.57
C ARG A 3 -14.29 -3.23 -18.32
N PHE A 4 -13.78 -2.26 -17.58
CA PHE A 4 -12.86 -1.24 -18.08
C PHE A 4 -11.43 -1.69 -17.86
N TYR A 5 -10.58 -1.43 -18.84
CA TYR A 5 -9.14 -1.60 -18.76
C TYR A 5 -8.51 -0.24 -19.02
N ALA A 6 -7.62 0.22 -18.14
CA ALA A 6 -7.02 1.54 -18.25
C ALA A 6 -5.49 1.51 -18.08
N ASP A 7 -4.81 2.29 -18.93
CA ASP A 7 -3.39 2.58 -18.86
C ASP A 7 -3.20 3.93 -18.14
N ILE A 8 -2.53 3.88 -16.98
CA ILE A 8 -2.54 4.99 -16.01
C ILE A 8 -1.25 5.81 -16.12
N HIS A 9 -1.35 6.98 -16.76
CA HIS A 9 -0.24 7.92 -16.91
C HIS A 9 -0.13 8.90 -15.75
N ARG A 10 1.01 8.91 -15.05
CA ARG A 10 1.27 9.84 -13.93
C ARG A 10 1.38 11.32 -14.33
N MET A 11 1.60 11.59 -15.61
CA MET A 11 1.76 12.95 -16.13
C MET A 11 0.49 13.48 -16.78
N ALA A 12 -0.62 12.73 -16.74
CA ALA A 12 -1.92 13.25 -17.14
C ALA A 12 -2.20 14.57 -16.42
N ASN A 13 -2.80 15.54 -17.13
CA ASN A 13 -3.10 16.89 -16.64
C ASN A 13 -1.93 17.82 -16.24
N ARG A 14 -0.67 17.52 -16.59
CA ARG A 14 0.39 18.54 -16.43
C ARG A 14 0.31 19.61 -17.51
N SER A 15 0.27 20.88 -17.10
CA SER A 15 0.37 22.07 -17.97
C SER A 15 1.60 21.99 -18.88
N ARG A 16 1.44 21.42 -20.08
CA ARG A 16 2.42 21.46 -21.16
C ARG A 16 1.75 22.06 -22.38
N LYS A 17 2.46 22.97 -23.06
CA LYS A 17 2.01 23.69 -24.28
C LYS A 17 1.59 22.77 -25.45
N LYS A 18 1.86 21.47 -25.40
CA LYS A 18 1.46 20.48 -26.41
C LYS A 18 0.72 19.30 -25.75
N LYS A 19 -0.58 19.15 -26.05
CA LYS A 19 -1.41 18.01 -25.63
C LYS A 19 -1.09 16.77 -26.50
N THR A 20 -0.16 15.93 -26.04
CA THR A 20 0.12 14.57 -26.55
C THR A 20 -0.75 13.51 -25.86
N GLU A 21 -0.77 12.26 -26.36
CA GLU A 21 -1.51 11.13 -25.74
C GLU A 21 -1.10 10.85 -24.29
N GLU A 22 0.13 11.19 -23.90
CA GLU A 22 0.66 11.06 -22.52
C GLU A 22 -0.04 11.97 -21.49
N ASN A 23 -0.92 12.87 -21.94
CA ASN A 23 -1.69 13.76 -21.05
C ASN A 23 -3.04 13.19 -20.63
N TYR A 24 -3.41 12.01 -21.14
CA TYR A 24 -4.69 11.36 -20.84
C TYR A 24 -4.45 9.94 -20.33
N HIS A 25 -5.39 9.46 -19.51
CA HIS A 25 -5.57 8.05 -19.27
C HIS A 25 -6.29 7.43 -20.46
N ILE A 26 -5.72 6.41 -21.07
CA ILE A 26 -6.36 5.69 -22.16
C ILE A 26 -7.07 4.48 -21.57
N TYR A 27 -8.32 4.28 -21.97
CA TYR A 27 -9.11 3.14 -21.51
C TYR A 27 -9.92 2.50 -22.63
N THR A 28 -10.35 1.28 -22.40
CA THR A 28 -11.18 0.49 -23.32
C THR A 28 -12.06 -0.49 -22.54
N VAL A 29 -13.16 -0.92 -23.16
CA VAL A 29 -14.05 -1.98 -22.63
C VAL A 29 -13.92 -3.28 -23.44
N ASP A 30 -13.50 -3.18 -24.71
CA ASP A 30 -13.53 -4.27 -25.69
C ASP A 30 -12.18 -4.51 -26.40
N GLY A 31 -11.19 -3.64 -26.21
CA GLY A 31 -9.88 -3.71 -26.86
C GLY A 31 -9.88 -3.28 -28.33
N VAL A 32 -11.01 -2.77 -28.81
CA VAL A 32 -11.25 -2.30 -30.18
C VAL A 32 -11.39 -0.78 -30.16
N GLU A 33 -12.30 -0.26 -29.34
CA GLU A 33 -12.50 1.17 -29.15
C GLU A 33 -11.69 1.67 -27.96
N PHE A 34 -11.00 2.79 -28.17
CA PHE A 34 -10.14 3.40 -27.15
C PHE A 34 -10.58 4.83 -26.91
N SER A 35 -10.85 5.13 -25.64
CA SER A 35 -11.27 6.45 -25.19
C SER A 35 -10.19 7.06 -24.29
N LYS A 36 -10.32 8.37 -24.05
CA LYS A 36 -9.37 9.16 -23.26
C LYS A 36 -10.12 9.79 -22.08
N ALA A 37 -9.49 9.81 -20.92
CA ALA A 37 -9.96 10.49 -19.74
C ALA A 37 -8.85 11.42 -19.22
N GLU A 38 -9.21 12.65 -18.84
CA GLU A 38 -8.26 13.59 -18.25
C GLU A 38 -7.92 13.15 -16.82
N LYS A 39 -8.94 12.80 -16.02
CA LYS A 39 -8.78 12.16 -14.71
C LYS A 39 -9.26 10.70 -14.77
N ILE A 40 -8.71 9.86 -13.91
CA ILE A 40 -9.16 8.47 -13.71
C ILE A 40 -10.63 8.46 -13.26
N ALA A 41 -11.04 9.43 -12.44
CA ALA A 41 -12.42 9.59 -12.01
C ALA A 41 -13.40 9.88 -13.18
N ASP A 42 -12.91 10.42 -14.30
CA ASP A 42 -13.74 10.72 -15.49
C ASP A 42 -14.03 9.47 -16.33
N ILE A 43 -13.42 8.32 -16.04
CA ILE A 43 -13.75 7.06 -16.70
C ILE A 43 -15.24 6.75 -16.42
N PRO A 44 -16.06 6.45 -17.45
CA PRO A 44 -17.51 6.32 -17.32
C PRO A 44 -17.96 4.99 -16.70
N ALA A 45 -17.17 4.44 -15.78
CA ALA A 45 -17.50 3.25 -15.00
C ALA A 45 -18.59 3.58 -13.97
N LYS A 46 -19.62 2.73 -13.87
CA LYS A 46 -20.76 2.92 -12.97
C LYS A 46 -20.70 1.93 -11.80
N VAL A 47 -21.64 2.09 -10.86
CA VAL A 47 -21.82 1.17 -9.73
C VAL A 47 -21.84 -0.28 -10.22
N GLY A 48 -21.01 -1.13 -9.63
CA GLY A 48 -20.89 -2.55 -9.95
C GLY A 48 -19.96 -2.88 -11.12
N ASP A 49 -19.52 -1.90 -11.92
CA ASP A 49 -18.54 -2.12 -12.99
C ASP A 49 -17.14 -2.38 -12.41
N GLU A 50 -16.28 -3.00 -13.21
CA GLU A 50 -14.91 -3.36 -12.83
C GLU A 50 -13.90 -2.51 -13.61
N LEU A 51 -12.90 -1.93 -12.92
CA LEU A 51 -11.77 -1.22 -13.53
C LEU A 51 -10.46 -1.98 -13.27
N TYR A 52 -9.79 -2.40 -14.33
CA TYR A 52 -8.51 -3.10 -14.30
C TYR A 52 -7.36 -2.19 -14.74
N VAL A 53 -6.32 -2.11 -13.93
CA VAL A 53 -5.11 -1.34 -14.21
C VAL A 53 -3.84 -2.17 -13.95
N ASP A 54 -2.71 -1.75 -14.50
CA ASP A 54 -1.42 -2.38 -14.21
C ASP A 54 -0.90 -1.97 -12.81
N VAL A 55 -0.97 -0.68 -12.50
CA VAL A 55 -0.45 -0.06 -11.29
C VAL A 55 -1.39 1.05 -10.82
N ILE A 56 -1.49 1.22 -9.51
CA ILE A 56 -2.11 2.40 -8.88
C ILE A 56 -0.98 3.30 -8.33
N PRO A 57 -0.63 4.41 -9.01
CA PRO A 57 0.30 5.41 -8.49
C PRO A 57 -0.23 6.03 -7.19
N ILE A 58 0.67 6.43 -6.30
CA ILE A 58 0.26 6.97 -5.00
C ILE A 58 -0.31 8.37 -5.12
N GLU A 59 0.18 9.11 -6.10
CA GLU A 59 -0.18 10.50 -6.41
C GLU A 59 -1.60 10.62 -6.97
N LEU A 60 -2.15 9.52 -7.51
CA LEU A 60 -3.49 9.45 -8.10
C LEU A 60 -4.48 8.68 -7.20
N ALA A 61 -4.09 8.36 -5.95
CA ALA A 61 -4.90 7.53 -5.06
C ALA A 61 -6.30 8.11 -4.82
N ASP A 62 -6.44 9.44 -4.77
CA ASP A 62 -7.73 10.11 -4.55
C ASP A 62 -8.73 9.85 -5.69
N GLU A 63 -8.27 9.83 -6.93
CA GLU A 63 -9.14 9.57 -8.09
C GLU A 63 -9.64 8.12 -8.10
N PHE A 64 -8.82 7.17 -7.64
CA PHE A 64 -9.27 5.79 -7.43
C PHE A 64 -10.22 5.65 -6.23
N ILE A 65 -10.01 6.40 -5.15
CA ILE A 65 -10.92 6.43 -4.00
C ILE A 65 -12.29 6.96 -4.44
N GLU A 66 -12.34 7.99 -5.28
CA GLU A 66 -13.59 8.50 -5.84
C GLU A 66 -14.37 7.44 -6.64
N LEU A 67 -13.67 6.66 -7.48
CA LEU A 67 -14.29 5.54 -8.19
C LEU A 67 -14.83 4.46 -7.23
N LEU A 68 -14.07 4.11 -6.19
CA LEU A 68 -14.51 3.13 -5.18
C LEU A 68 -15.76 3.61 -4.45
N ARG A 69 -15.84 4.90 -4.08
CA ARG A 69 -17.02 5.51 -3.45
C ARG A 69 -18.25 5.54 -4.36
N ARG A 70 -18.04 5.61 -5.68
CA ARG A 70 -19.09 5.43 -6.69
C ARG A 70 -19.53 3.96 -6.87
N GLY A 71 -18.99 3.03 -6.09
CA GLY A 71 -19.31 1.60 -6.19
C GLY A 71 -18.65 0.88 -7.36
N VAL A 72 -17.61 1.46 -7.98
CA VAL A 72 -16.79 0.79 -8.99
C VAL A 72 -15.79 -0.13 -8.28
N ARG A 73 -15.61 -1.35 -8.78
CA ARG A 73 -14.63 -2.31 -8.25
C ARG A 73 -13.29 -2.12 -8.95
N VAL A 74 -12.24 -1.76 -8.22
CA VAL A 74 -10.92 -1.46 -8.79
C VAL A 74 -9.94 -2.61 -8.55
N PHE A 75 -9.22 -2.98 -9.60
CA PHE A 75 -8.27 -4.09 -9.62
C PHE A 75 -6.93 -3.65 -10.20
N TYR A 76 -5.82 -4.02 -9.53
CA TYR A 76 -4.48 -3.84 -10.09
C TYR A 76 -3.74 -5.16 -10.29
N LEU A 77 -2.81 -5.19 -11.24
CA LEU A 77 -2.05 -6.39 -11.56
C LEU A 77 -1.05 -6.75 -10.44
N ARG A 78 -1.10 -8.00 -9.94
CA ARG A 78 -0.23 -8.45 -8.83
C ARG A 78 1.24 -8.52 -9.23
N ARG A 79 1.53 -8.75 -10.52
CA ARG A 79 2.88 -8.98 -11.05
C ARG A 79 3.01 -8.37 -12.45
N LEU A 80 3.74 -7.27 -12.55
CA LEU A 80 3.99 -6.58 -13.83
C LEU A 80 4.72 -7.46 -14.86
N THR A 81 5.48 -8.47 -14.41
CA THR A 81 6.11 -9.45 -15.32
C THR A 81 5.10 -10.26 -16.13
N MET A 82 3.83 -10.32 -15.71
CA MET A 82 2.76 -10.94 -16.50
C MET A 82 2.51 -10.18 -17.80
N LEU A 83 2.58 -8.84 -17.80
CA LEU A 83 2.42 -8.05 -19.03
C LEU A 83 3.46 -8.46 -20.06
N LYS A 84 4.74 -8.55 -19.66
CA LYS A 84 5.82 -8.98 -20.55
C LYS A 84 5.54 -10.35 -21.20
N LYS A 85 5.09 -11.33 -20.40
CA LYS A 85 4.73 -12.67 -20.91
C LYS A 85 3.57 -12.63 -21.89
N ILE A 86 2.56 -11.79 -21.64
CA ILE A 86 1.43 -11.63 -22.55
C ILE A 86 1.87 -10.95 -23.85
N TYR A 87 2.71 -9.92 -23.76
CA TYR A 87 3.31 -9.26 -24.91
C TYR A 87 4.03 -10.25 -25.83
N GLU A 88 4.86 -11.12 -25.25
CA GLU A 88 5.55 -12.19 -25.98
C GLU A 88 4.55 -13.19 -26.60
N ARG A 89 3.55 -13.64 -25.83
CA ARG A 89 2.51 -14.57 -26.30
C ARG A 89 1.69 -14.01 -27.46
N LEU A 90 1.36 -12.72 -27.43
CA LEU A 90 0.58 -12.04 -28.46
C LEU A 90 1.44 -11.50 -29.61
N GLN A 91 2.75 -11.76 -29.59
CA GLN A 91 3.72 -11.31 -30.60
C GLN A 91 3.64 -9.80 -30.89
N MET A 92 3.36 -9.01 -29.86
CA MET A 92 3.21 -7.57 -29.99
C MET A 92 4.58 -6.92 -30.24
N LYS A 93 4.75 -6.31 -31.42
CA LYS A 93 6.03 -5.77 -31.89
C LYS A 93 6.39 -4.39 -31.32
N SER A 94 5.41 -3.63 -30.84
CA SER A 94 5.61 -2.27 -30.32
C SER A 94 4.91 -2.06 -28.99
N LYS A 95 5.56 -1.31 -28.10
CA LYS A 95 4.98 -0.87 -26.84
C LYS A 95 4.18 0.42 -27.08
N THR A 96 2.86 0.33 -26.95
CA THR A 96 1.92 1.45 -27.07
C THR A 96 0.83 1.27 -26.04
N SER A 97 0.18 2.35 -25.59
CA SER A 97 -0.91 2.25 -24.60
C SER A 97 -2.05 1.32 -25.05
N ARG A 98 -2.37 1.29 -26.34
CA ARG A 98 -3.39 0.38 -26.88
C ARG A 98 -2.96 -1.09 -26.79
N ASN A 99 -1.68 -1.38 -27.06
CA ASN A 99 -1.14 -2.72 -26.90
C ASN A 99 -1.00 -3.12 -25.43
N ASP A 100 -0.64 -2.18 -24.55
CA ASP A 100 -0.59 -2.39 -23.10
C ASP A 100 -1.98 -2.77 -22.57
N LEU A 101 -3.02 -2.08 -23.02
CA LEU A 101 -4.42 -2.40 -22.69
C LEU A 101 -4.86 -3.77 -23.23
N ARG A 102 -4.58 -4.09 -24.49
CA ARG A 102 -4.89 -5.43 -25.05
C ARG A 102 -4.16 -6.54 -24.30
N ALA A 103 -2.90 -6.30 -23.92
CA ALA A 103 -2.16 -7.24 -23.10
C ALA A 103 -2.79 -7.38 -21.71
N LEU A 104 -3.21 -6.27 -21.09
CA LEU A 104 -3.90 -6.28 -19.79
C LEU A 104 -5.22 -7.08 -19.84
N MET A 105 -6.00 -6.91 -20.91
CA MET A 105 -7.25 -7.64 -21.16
C MET A 105 -7.05 -9.15 -21.29
N ALA A 106 -5.93 -9.58 -21.88
CA ALA A 106 -5.62 -10.99 -22.08
C ALA A 106 -5.08 -11.69 -20.81
N ILE A 107 -4.92 -10.97 -19.70
CA ILE A 107 -4.57 -11.53 -18.39
C ILE A 107 -5.86 -11.95 -17.67
N GLU A 108 -5.90 -13.19 -17.20
CA GLU A 108 -7.02 -13.69 -16.39
C GLU A 108 -7.18 -12.90 -15.08
N SER A 109 -8.43 -12.68 -14.67
CA SER A 109 -8.81 -11.89 -13.50
C SER A 109 -8.12 -12.32 -12.19
N ARG A 110 -7.82 -13.63 -12.02
CA ARG A 110 -7.12 -14.17 -10.84
C ARG A 110 -5.73 -13.54 -10.58
N TRP A 111 -5.10 -12.99 -11.62
CA TRP A 111 -3.80 -12.31 -11.50
C TRP A 111 -3.90 -10.87 -11.00
N PHE A 112 -5.12 -10.36 -10.86
CA PHE A 112 -5.37 -9.04 -10.31
C PHE A 112 -5.72 -9.11 -8.83
N LYS A 113 -5.51 -8.01 -8.13
CA LYS A 113 -5.92 -7.82 -6.74
C LYS A 113 -6.95 -6.70 -6.70
N GLU A 114 -8.12 -7.02 -6.15
CA GLU A 114 -9.14 -6.02 -5.80
C GLU A 114 -8.62 -5.11 -4.68
N VAL A 115 -8.96 -3.84 -4.79
CA VAL A 115 -8.52 -2.80 -3.86
C VAL A 115 -9.71 -2.21 -3.15
N SER A 116 -9.56 -1.99 -1.84
CA SER A 116 -10.53 -1.27 -1.03
C SER A 116 -10.13 0.20 -0.83
N GLU A 117 -11.11 1.03 -0.48
CA GLU A 117 -10.87 2.42 -0.08
C GLU A 117 -9.89 2.48 1.11
N ASP A 118 -10.10 1.63 2.11
CA ASP A 118 -9.25 1.55 3.31
C ASP A 118 -7.79 1.33 2.95
N PHE A 119 -7.52 0.42 2.02
CA PHE A 119 -6.17 0.15 1.57
C PHE A 119 -5.54 1.37 0.91
N LEU A 120 -6.26 2.11 0.07
CA LEU A 120 -5.70 3.28 -0.62
C LEU A 120 -5.47 4.45 0.33
N VAL A 121 -6.40 4.73 1.24
CA VAL A 121 -6.27 5.79 2.24
C VAL A 121 -5.05 5.52 3.13
N MET A 122 -4.97 4.32 3.70
CA MET A 122 -3.86 3.93 4.56
C MET A 122 -2.53 3.94 3.79
N ARG A 123 -2.50 3.34 2.58
CA ARG A 123 -1.29 3.30 1.74
C ARG A 123 -0.76 4.71 1.45
N ARG A 124 -1.62 5.70 1.21
CA ARG A 124 -1.22 7.10 0.97
C ARG A 124 -0.53 7.70 2.20
N LEU A 125 -1.15 7.61 3.37
CA LEU A 125 -0.60 8.15 4.60
C LEU A 125 0.73 7.47 4.96
N ILE A 126 0.78 6.14 4.92
CA ILE A 126 1.99 5.35 5.17
C ILE A 126 3.11 5.70 4.18
N SER A 127 2.78 5.91 2.91
CA SER A 127 3.77 6.31 1.89
C SER A 127 4.38 7.67 2.20
N ALA A 128 3.57 8.65 2.62
CA ALA A 128 4.05 9.96 3.03
C ALA A 128 4.92 9.89 4.30
N TYR A 129 4.50 9.12 5.30
CA TYR A 129 5.27 8.91 6.54
C TYR A 129 6.64 8.28 6.26
N ARG A 130 6.68 7.27 5.40
CA ARG A 130 7.94 6.63 5.01
C ARG A 130 8.84 7.56 4.21
N ALA A 131 8.29 8.48 3.42
CA ALA A 131 9.07 9.51 2.75
C ALA A 131 9.72 10.46 3.77
N LEU A 132 8.99 10.90 4.79
CA LEU A 132 9.52 11.72 5.88
C LEU A 132 10.62 11.00 6.66
N LEU A 133 10.39 9.75 7.08
CA LEU A 133 11.43 8.94 7.75
C LEU A 133 12.71 8.81 6.92
N LYS A 134 12.56 8.56 5.60
CA LYS A 134 13.71 8.46 4.70
C LYS A 134 14.45 9.79 4.58
N THR A 135 13.73 10.90 4.50
CA THR A 135 14.30 12.25 4.45
C THR A 135 15.05 12.57 5.75
N SER A 136 14.42 12.36 6.92
CA SER A 136 15.07 12.52 8.23
C SER A 136 16.36 11.69 8.31
N GLN A 137 16.30 10.41 7.93
CA GLN A 137 17.49 9.55 7.94
C GLN A 137 18.59 10.04 7.00
N ARG A 138 18.22 10.52 5.80
CA ARG A 138 19.18 11.08 4.83
C ARG A 138 19.86 12.32 5.41
N LEU A 139 19.10 13.22 6.02
CA LEU A 139 19.63 14.43 6.67
C LEU A 139 20.54 14.08 7.86
N LYS A 140 20.15 13.09 8.69
CA LYS A 140 20.99 12.57 9.79
C LYS A 140 22.30 11.96 9.30
N ASN A 141 22.29 11.29 8.15
CA ASN A 141 23.52 10.74 7.57
C ASN A 141 24.41 11.85 7.00
N MET A 142 23.80 12.86 6.37
CA MET A 142 24.52 14.02 5.84
C MET A 142 25.17 14.83 6.96
N SER A 143 24.45 15.10 8.05
CA SER A 143 24.97 15.89 9.18
C SER A 143 26.21 15.27 9.82
N LYS A 144 26.32 13.93 9.87
CA LYS A 144 27.53 13.24 10.36
C LYS A 144 28.80 13.58 9.58
N ALA A 145 28.68 13.99 8.32
CA ALA A 145 29.81 14.33 7.45
C ALA A 145 30.17 15.82 7.45
N LEU A 146 29.39 16.67 8.14
CA LEU A 146 29.56 18.13 8.10
C LEU A 146 30.39 18.66 9.28
N ASN A 147 30.85 19.91 9.18
CA ASN A 147 31.43 20.64 10.31
C ASN A 147 30.35 20.99 11.37
N GLN A 148 30.75 21.53 12.52
CA GLN A 148 29.83 21.78 13.64
C GLN A 148 28.76 22.83 13.32
N SER A 149 29.14 23.93 12.65
CA SER A 149 28.20 25.00 12.27
C SER A 149 27.11 24.49 11.32
N ASP A 150 27.48 23.74 10.29
CA ASP A 150 26.53 23.19 9.32
C ASP A 150 25.69 22.06 9.93
N ARG A 151 26.24 21.31 10.90
CA ARG A 151 25.48 20.34 11.70
C ARG A 151 24.38 21.02 12.52
N ASP A 152 24.71 22.12 13.18
CA ASP A 152 23.76 22.86 14.00
C ASP A 152 22.66 23.48 13.14
N TYR A 153 22.99 23.94 11.93
CA TYR A 153 21.99 24.37 10.93
C TYR A 153 21.02 23.23 10.54
N LEU A 154 21.53 22.03 10.23
CA LEU A 154 20.69 20.89 9.85
C LEU A 154 19.88 20.30 11.00
N ARG A 155 20.28 20.51 12.27
CA ARG A 155 19.60 19.94 13.43
C ARG A 155 18.13 20.34 13.47
N ASN A 156 17.82 21.60 13.18
CA ASN A 156 16.44 22.10 13.18
C ASN A 156 15.59 21.43 12.09
N THR A 157 16.13 21.29 10.87
CA THR A 157 15.43 20.62 9.76
C THR A 157 15.20 19.14 10.05
N ILE A 158 16.17 18.45 10.66
CA ILE A 158 16.02 17.06 11.12
C ILE A 158 14.91 16.97 12.17
N GLY A 159 14.95 17.85 13.17
CA GLY A 159 13.94 17.91 14.23
C GLY A 159 12.52 18.11 13.67
N GLN A 160 12.36 19.04 12.72
CA GLN A 160 11.06 19.29 12.09
C GLN A 160 10.57 18.06 11.30
N ALA A 161 11.46 17.39 10.55
CA ALA A 161 11.10 16.19 9.80
C ALA A 161 10.68 15.03 10.73
N ASP A 162 11.30 14.90 11.90
CA ASP A 162 10.91 13.91 12.91
C ASP A 162 9.55 14.26 13.54
N VAL A 163 9.30 15.54 13.87
CA VAL A 163 8.00 16.02 14.38
C VAL A 163 6.87 15.79 13.37
N ASP A 164 7.09 16.11 12.10
CA ASP A 164 6.08 15.88 11.06
C ASP A 164 5.83 14.39 10.82
N ALA A 165 6.85 13.54 10.99
CA ALA A 165 6.67 12.09 10.95
C ALA A 165 5.81 11.60 12.13
N ASP A 166 6.01 12.13 13.33
CA ASP A 166 5.22 11.76 14.51
C ASP A 166 3.75 12.18 14.37
N ARG A 167 3.49 13.42 13.91
CA ARG A 167 2.12 13.89 13.57
C ARG A 167 1.43 12.99 12.55
N LEU A 168 2.18 12.55 11.53
CA LEU A 168 1.61 11.66 10.52
C LEU A 168 1.39 10.24 11.05
N ALA A 169 2.24 9.78 11.96
CA ALA A 169 2.07 8.49 12.64
C ALA A 169 0.82 8.49 13.57
N GLU A 170 0.51 9.61 14.22
CA GLU A 170 -0.75 9.78 14.96
C GLU A 170 -1.95 9.67 14.03
N ARG A 171 -1.96 10.44 12.93
CA ARG A 171 -3.03 10.40 11.94
C ARG A 171 -3.21 9.01 11.31
N ILE A 172 -2.11 8.29 11.05
CA ILE A 172 -2.18 6.90 10.56
C ILE A 172 -2.86 6.01 11.60
N SER A 173 -2.53 6.19 12.88
CA SER A 173 -3.10 5.40 13.98
C SER A 173 -4.59 5.68 14.15
N GLU A 174 -5.02 6.94 14.05
CA GLU A 174 -6.43 7.34 14.08
C GLU A 174 -7.23 6.76 12.92
N GLU A 175 -6.70 6.86 11.69
CA GLU A 175 -7.34 6.24 10.52
C GLU A 175 -7.41 4.71 10.62
N ALA A 176 -6.39 4.09 11.23
CA ALA A 176 -6.40 2.65 11.49
C ALA A 176 -7.52 2.24 12.45
N ARG A 177 -7.81 3.03 13.50
CA ARG A 177 -8.93 2.78 14.42
C ARG A 177 -10.28 2.75 13.71
N ILE A 178 -10.47 3.67 12.77
CA ILE A 178 -11.72 3.79 12.00
C ILE A 178 -11.87 2.60 11.04
N ARG A 179 -10.76 2.20 10.39
CA ARG A 179 -10.79 1.27 9.25
C ARG A 179 -10.60 -0.19 9.63
N TYR A 180 -9.97 -0.45 10.76
CA TYR A 180 -9.64 -1.79 11.21
C TYR A 180 -10.23 -2.05 12.59
N PRO A 181 -11.38 -2.76 12.69
CA PRO A 181 -12.05 -3.02 13.96
C PRO A 181 -11.12 -3.63 15.01
N GLN A 182 -10.19 -4.49 14.58
CA GLN A 182 -9.28 -5.20 15.48
C GLN A 182 -8.11 -4.35 15.99
N TYR A 183 -7.93 -3.14 15.48
CA TYR A 183 -6.72 -2.36 15.71
C TYR A 183 -6.50 -2.01 17.17
N ASP A 184 -7.52 -1.46 17.84
CA ASP A 184 -7.39 -1.01 19.23
C ASP A 184 -7.16 -2.18 20.18
N ARG A 185 -7.87 -3.29 19.99
CA ARG A 185 -7.68 -4.50 20.80
C ARG A 185 -6.28 -5.08 20.64
N ILE A 186 -5.74 -5.11 19.41
CA ILE A 186 -4.36 -5.55 19.17
C ILE A 186 -3.38 -4.57 19.81
N ALA A 187 -3.58 -3.26 19.66
CA ALA A 187 -2.71 -2.24 20.25
C ALA A 187 -2.66 -2.34 21.78
N GLU A 188 -3.82 -2.48 22.43
CA GLU A 188 -3.94 -2.67 23.88
C GLU A 188 -3.28 -3.98 24.31
N SER A 189 -3.60 -5.08 23.64
CA SER A 189 -3.02 -6.39 23.93
C SER A 189 -1.50 -6.44 23.74
N LEU A 190 -0.94 -5.56 22.91
CA LEU A 190 0.50 -5.41 22.71
C LEU A 190 1.13 -4.42 23.69
N GLY A 191 0.34 -3.69 24.49
CA GLY A 191 0.82 -2.68 25.44
C GLY A 191 1.29 -1.39 24.76
N ILE A 192 0.73 -1.05 23.60
CA ILE A 192 1.12 0.11 22.80
C ILE A 192 -0.03 1.12 22.61
N SER A 193 -1.08 1.06 23.42
CA SER A 193 -2.23 1.97 23.34
C SER A 193 -1.91 3.41 23.76
N GLY A 194 -0.87 3.62 24.58
CA GLY A 194 -0.50 4.92 25.12
C GLY A 194 0.11 5.92 24.12
N GLU A 195 0.11 7.19 24.51
CA GLU A 195 0.63 8.30 23.71
C GLU A 195 2.12 8.13 23.37
N ASN A 196 2.93 7.60 24.29
CA ASN A 196 4.36 7.37 24.08
C ASN A 196 4.69 6.30 23.01
N HIS A 197 3.68 5.61 22.46
CA HIS A 197 3.84 4.52 21.51
C HIS A 197 3.36 4.86 20.09
N VAL A 198 3.26 6.15 19.72
CA VAL A 198 2.79 6.60 18.39
C VAL A 198 3.44 5.80 17.24
N ARG A 199 4.77 5.66 17.23
CA ARG A 199 5.48 4.96 16.14
C ARG A 199 5.22 3.46 16.12
N ALA A 200 4.92 2.84 17.27
CA ALA A 200 4.54 1.43 17.32
C ALA A 200 3.10 1.22 16.83
N ARG A 201 2.20 2.13 17.19
CA ARG A 201 0.82 2.19 16.71
C ARG A 201 0.76 2.36 15.19
N GLU A 202 1.58 3.26 14.63
CA GLU A 202 1.75 3.40 13.18
C GLU A 202 2.28 2.10 12.54
N ALA A 203 3.31 1.48 13.13
CA ALA A 203 3.88 0.25 12.59
C ALA A 203 2.86 -0.90 12.58
N LEU A 204 1.99 -1.00 13.59
CA LEU A 204 0.87 -1.93 13.60
C LEU A 204 -0.13 -1.62 12.47
N ALA A 205 -0.48 -0.34 12.28
CA ALA A 205 -1.38 0.08 11.21
C ALA A 205 -0.82 -0.25 9.81
N GLU A 206 0.49 -0.03 9.59
CA GLU A 206 1.16 -0.43 8.35
C GLU A 206 1.11 -1.95 8.13
N LEU A 207 1.29 -2.74 9.19
CA LEU A 207 1.14 -4.20 9.10
C LEU A 207 -0.28 -4.60 8.74
N MET A 208 -1.30 -4.05 9.39
CA MET A 208 -2.71 -4.36 9.10
C MET A 208 -3.12 -3.96 7.68
N THR A 209 -2.47 -2.93 7.12
CA THR A 209 -2.70 -2.50 5.72
C THR A 209 -2.16 -3.50 4.68
N TYR A 210 -0.98 -4.08 4.93
CA TYR A 210 -0.28 -4.90 3.93
C TYR A 210 -0.32 -6.41 4.18
N VAL A 211 -0.52 -6.84 5.42
CA VAL A 211 -0.51 -8.24 5.82
C VAL A 211 -1.93 -8.72 6.01
N ASP A 212 -2.29 -9.75 5.25
CA ASP A 212 -3.54 -10.47 5.45
C ASP A 212 -3.37 -11.48 6.59
N PHE A 213 -3.83 -11.10 7.80
CA PHE A 213 -3.72 -11.92 9.01
C PHE A 213 -4.69 -13.11 9.03
N ASN A 214 -5.66 -13.20 8.09
CA ASN A 214 -6.49 -14.39 7.92
C ASN A 214 -5.70 -15.57 7.33
N LYS A 215 -4.58 -15.30 6.65
CA LYS A 215 -3.76 -16.34 6.04
C LYS A 215 -3.09 -17.25 7.06
N GLY A 216 -2.61 -18.39 6.57
CA GLY A 216 -1.80 -19.31 7.35
C GLY A 216 -0.48 -18.67 7.77
N VAL A 217 0.05 -19.08 8.93
CA VAL A 217 1.33 -18.58 9.46
C VAL A 217 2.46 -18.78 8.44
N ARG A 218 2.44 -19.88 7.68
CA ARG A 218 3.42 -20.15 6.62
C ARG A 218 3.43 -19.05 5.54
N ASP A 219 2.25 -18.60 5.11
CA ASP A 219 2.13 -17.58 4.06
C ASP A 219 2.57 -16.21 4.55
N ILE A 220 2.18 -15.86 5.78
CA ILE A 220 2.60 -14.60 6.42
C ILE A 220 4.12 -14.60 6.62
N LYS A 221 4.71 -15.72 7.07
CA LYS A 221 6.17 -15.89 7.19
C LYS A 221 6.86 -15.70 5.86
N ASN A 222 6.35 -16.30 4.78
CA ASN A 222 6.90 -16.14 3.46
C ASN A 222 6.86 -14.66 3.04
N PHE A 223 5.70 -14.02 3.16
CA PHE A 223 5.48 -12.61 2.82
C PHE A 223 6.43 -11.66 3.56
N LEU A 224 6.71 -11.94 4.83
CA LEU A 224 7.58 -11.14 5.70
C LEU A 224 9.06 -11.58 5.65
N GLY A 225 9.42 -12.57 4.82
CA GLY A 225 10.80 -13.06 4.73
C GLY A 225 11.31 -13.72 6.01
N LEU A 226 10.43 -14.31 6.82
CA LEU A 226 10.74 -15.01 8.08
C LEU A 226 11.00 -16.52 7.90
N PHE A 227 11.20 -16.98 6.66
CA PHE A 227 11.42 -18.38 6.33
C PHE A 227 12.89 -18.64 5.98
N LYS A 228 13.41 -19.83 6.31
CA LYS A 228 14.75 -20.25 5.88
C LYS A 228 14.71 -20.63 4.40
N GLY A 229 15.22 -19.75 3.52
CA GLY A 229 15.23 -19.94 2.07
C GLY A 229 14.80 -18.68 1.32
N ARG A 230 14.84 -18.70 -0.02
CA ARG A 230 14.37 -17.56 -0.82
C ARG A 230 12.84 -17.45 -0.73
N PRO A 231 12.29 -16.35 -0.18
CA PRO A 231 10.84 -16.18 -0.09
C PRO A 231 10.23 -16.08 -1.49
N LYS A 232 9.17 -16.85 -1.75
CA LYS A 232 8.45 -16.83 -3.04
C LYS A 232 7.72 -15.50 -3.28
N ILE A 233 7.29 -14.84 -2.21
CA ILE A 233 6.60 -13.56 -2.21
C ILE A 233 7.17 -12.82 -1.01
N TYR A 234 7.82 -11.67 -1.21
CA TYR A 234 8.45 -10.90 -0.15
C TYR A 234 8.04 -9.44 -0.23
N SER A 235 7.62 -8.88 0.91
CA SER A 235 7.38 -7.46 1.07
C SER A 235 8.37 -6.88 2.08
N GLY A 236 9.42 -6.24 1.56
CA GLY A 236 10.35 -5.48 2.40
C GLY A 236 9.69 -4.30 3.13
N ILE A 237 8.51 -3.87 2.68
CA ILE A 237 7.70 -2.84 3.33
C ILE A 237 7.13 -3.39 4.65
N ALA A 238 6.33 -4.46 4.55
CA ALA A 238 5.72 -5.09 5.72
C ALA A 238 6.79 -5.64 6.69
N ARG A 239 7.92 -6.13 6.16
CA ARG A 239 9.06 -6.54 6.99
C ARG A 239 9.59 -5.39 7.84
N ARG A 240 9.85 -4.21 7.27
CA ARG A 240 10.34 -3.06 8.04
C ARG A 240 9.32 -2.57 9.07
N ALA A 241 8.03 -2.62 8.77
CA ALA A 241 6.99 -2.30 9.74
C ALA A 241 7.05 -3.26 10.94
N LEU A 242 7.19 -4.56 10.68
CA LEU A 242 7.37 -5.56 11.73
C LEU A 242 8.63 -5.33 12.56
N GLU A 243 9.73 -4.97 11.91
CA GLU A 243 10.98 -4.66 12.61
C GLU A 243 10.80 -3.48 13.55
N ARG A 244 10.22 -2.36 13.08
CA ARG A 244 9.94 -1.19 13.91
C ARG A 244 9.06 -1.53 15.11
N LEU A 245 7.98 -2.27 14.89
CA LEU A 245 7.07 -2.68 15.96
C LEU A 245 7.80 -3.59 16.98
N THR A 246 8.55 -4.58 16.50
CA THR A 246 9.24 -5.55 17.36
C THR A 246 10.32 -4.89 18.21
N ILE A 247 11.04 -3.89 17.68
CA ILE A 247 12.02 -3.11 18.45
C ILE A 247 11.36 -2.44 19.65
N VAL A 248 10.20 -1.80 19.45
CA VAL A 248 9.49 -1.12 20.56
C VAL A 248 8.99 -2.12 21.59
N LEU A 249 8.41 -3.24 21.16
CA LEU A 249 7.85 -4.24 22.08
C LEU A 249 8.92 -4.95 22.92
N ILE A 250 10.15 -5.03 22.43
CA ILE A 250 11.24 -5.72 23.12
C ILE A 250 12.14 -4.73 23.86
N GLY A 251 12.16 -3.45 23.45
CA GLY A 251 13.09 -2.47 23.97
C GLY A 251 14.53 -2.68 23.48
N ASP A 252 14.74 -3.45 22.41
CA ASP A 252 16.07 -3.73 21.84
C ASP A 252 16.07 -3.49 20.33
N THR A 253 17.13 -2.85 19.84
CA THR A 253 17.40 -2.62 18.41
C THR A 253 17.92 -3.89 17.70
N ARG A 254 18.50 -4.84 18.44
CA ARG A 254 19.05 -6.10 17.92
C ARG A 254 17.98 -7.20 17.95
N ILE A 255 17.07 -7.14 16.99
CA ILE A 255 15.98 -8.12 16.89
C ILE A 255 16.32 -9.31 15.99
N SER A 256 15.90 -10.50 16.42
CA SER A 256 16.03 -11.76 15.67
C SER A 256 14.77 -12.06 14.86
N ALA A 257 14.91 -12.92 13.84
CA ALA A 257 13.77 -13.46 13.10
C ALA A 257 12.79 -14.24 14.00
N LYS A 258 13.28 -14.86 15.07
CA LYS A 258 12.44 -15.56 16.05
C LYS A 258 11.54 -14.58 16.81
N GLN A 259 12.10 -13.47 17.29
CA GLN A 259 11.34 -12.42 17.98
C GLN A 259 10.27 -11.80 17.07
N MET A 260 10.62 -11.46 15.83
CA MET A 260 9.67 -10.97 14.84
C MET A 260 8.54 -11.97 14.54
N LEU A 261 8.86 -13.27 14.48
CA LEU A 261 7.85 -14.31 14.31
C LEU A 261 6.87 -14.35 15.50
N LEU A 262 7.37 -14.24 16.72
CA LEU A 262 6.52 -14.21 17.92
C LEU A 262 5.59 -12.99 17.91
N THR A 263 6.09 -11.81 17.54
CA THR A 263 5.26 -10.60 17.38
C THR A 263 4.11 -10.83 16.40
N VAL A 264 4.41 -11.38 15.20
CA VAL A 264 3.39 -11.68 14.19
C VAL A 264 2.39 -12.73 14.68
N GLN A 265 2.86 -13.78 15.36
CA GLN A 265 1.98 -14.82 15.90
C GLN A 265 1.02 -14.26 16.96
N ARG A 266 1.52 -13.34 17.81
CA ARG A 266 0.69 -12.64 18.81
C ARG A 266 -0.39 -11.79 18.13
N ILE A 267 -0.01 -10.94 17.17
CA ILE A 267 -0.97 -10.12 16.39
C ILE A 267 -2.03 -11.00 15.73
N ARG A 268 -1.61 -12.05 15.02
CA ARG A 268 -2.51 -12.96 14.31
C ARG A 268 -3.48 -13.68 15.26
N ARG A 269 -3.00 -14.10 16.43
CA ARG A 269 -3.85 -14.79 17.42
C ARG A 269 -4.99 -13.87 17.85
N ILE A 270 -4.67 -12.65 18.26
CA ILE A 270 -5.66 -11.66 18.69
C ILE A 270 -6.64 -11.35 17.55
N TYR A 271 -6.11 -11.08 16.36
CA TYR A 271 -6.90 -10.81 15.17
C TYR A 271 -7.95 -11.90 14.90
N ARG A 272 -7.57 -13.19 15.03
CA ARG A 272 -8.48 -14.31 14.77
C ARG A 272 -9.49 -14.56 15.89
N GLU A 273 -9.13 -14.33 17.14
CA GLU A 273 -10.04 -14.45 18.27
C GLU A 273 -11.21 -13.46 18.12
N GLU A 274 -10.90 -12.25 17.66
CA GLU A 274 -11.89 -11.20 17.42
C GLU A 274 -12.79 -11.49 16.21
N THR A 275 -12.21 -11.85 15.06
CA THR A 275 -13.01 -12.22 13.88
C THR A 275 -13.86 -13.47 14.10
N ALA A 276 -13.47 -14.36 15.03
CA ALA A 276 -14.29 -15.52 15.40
C ALA A 276 -15.45 -15.14 16.34
N GLY A 277 -15.25 -14.19 17.26
CA GLY A 277 -16.30 -13.65 18.13
C GLY A 277 -17.42 -12.94 17.37
N GLU A 278 -17.05 -12.07 16.42
CA GLU A 278 -18.02 -11.35 15.57
C GLU A 278 -18.91 -12.30 14.72
N ARG A 279 -18.37 -13.47 14.33
CA ARG A 279 -19.13 -14.48 13.58
C ARG A 279 -20.16 -15.24 14.42
N LEU A 280 -19.97 -15.30 15.74
CA LEU A 280 -20.90 -15.96 16.65
C LEU A 280 -22.01 -14.99 17.10
N GLU A 281 -21.71 -13.69 17.21
CA GLU A 281 -22.70 -12.65 17.54
C GLU A 281 -23.60 -12.26 16.36
N SER A 282 -23.23 -12.60 15.13
CA SER A 282 -24.01 -12.34 13.90
C SER A 282 -24.95 -13.49 13.50
N ILE A 283 -25.08 -14.53 14.34
CA ILE A 283 -26.10 -15.58 14.17
C ILE A 283 -27.34 -15.11 14.94
N PRO A 284 -28.45 -14.73 14.27
CA PRO A 284 -29.69 -14.44 14.98
C PRO A 284 -30.15 -15.69 15.72
N ALA A 285 -30.57 -15.51 16.97
CA ALA A 285 -31.14 -16.55 17.82
C ALA A 285 -32.42 -17.17 17.21
#